data_AF-A0A7C3TP10-F1
#
_entry.id   AF-A0A7C3TP10-F1
#
_cell.length_a   1.000
_cell.length_b   1.000
_cell.length_c   1.000
_cell.angle_alpha   90.00
_cell.angle_beta   90.00
_cell.angle_gamma   90.00
#
_symmetry.space_group_name_H-M   'P 1'
#
loop_
_entity.id
_entity.type
_entity.pdbx_description
1 polymer ?
#
loop_
_entity_poly.entity_id
_entity_poly.type
_entity_poly.pdbx_seq_one_letter_code
_entity_poly.pdbx_strand_id
1 'polypeptide(L)'
;MTMNSKSPLYQLLSHIHEPVVVFNVKGAIVTCNESFANTVSLPKDTLLQMTVHDVFANATVLLDAMNAQKDAEPVTIAQLKIKNNDVELNGTLTRIENAFCFIAQQKEDDIQKHIALLQTILNAIPRMIVVLDEAGNIVMANREWIAFISNVVQKPVDYDDYKQKNFFMFCEELQCFDQTLHNLLHESVVKVLNNQSQTISFEHTLRVGD
;
A
#
# COMPACT_ATOMS: atom_id res chain seq x y z
N MET A 1 -25.33 0.03 -30.79
CA MET A 1 -23.86 -0.17 -30.68
C MET A 1 -23.52 -0.36 -29.22
N THR A 2 -23.51 -1.60 -28.76
CA THR A 2 -23.09 -2.01 -27.41
C THR A 2 -21.57 -2.02 -27.37
N MET A 3 -20.97 -1.04 -26.70
CA MET A 3 -19.51 -1.02 -26.50
C MET A 3 -19.12 -2.16 -25.55
N ASN A 4 -18.22 -3.01 -26.05
CA ASN A 4 -17.80 -4.27 -25.48
C ASN A 4 -16.90 -4.01 -24.27
N SER A 5 -17.25 -4.53 -23.11
CA SER A 5 -16.47 -4.52 -21.85
C SER A 5 -15.17 -5.34 -21.92
N LYS A 6 -14.59 -5.53 -23.10
CA LYS A 6 -13.46 -6.42 -23.41
C LYS A 6 -12.20 -5.70 -23.88
N SER A 7 -12.05 -4.40 -23.62
CA SER A 7 -10.75 -3.75 -23.85
C SER A 7 -9.77 -4.26 -22.78
N PRO A 8 -8.58 -4.82 -23.16
CA PRO A 8 -7.56 -5.26 -22.21
C PRO A 8 -7.16 -4.14 -21.22
N LEU A 9 -7.22 -2.89 -21.66
CA LEU A 9 -6.96 -1.72 -20.85
C LEU A 9 -7.90 -1.64 -19.64
N TYR A 10 -9.19 -1.89 -19.82
CA TYR A 10 -10.16 -1.85 -18.71
C TYR A 10 -10.02 -3.02 -17.73
N GLN A 11 -9.49 -4.15 -18.19
CA GLN A 11 -9.16 -5.27 -17.30
C GLN A 11 -7.98 -4.91 -16.40
N LEU A 12 -6.97 -4.22 -16.93
CA LEU A 12 -5.84 -3.74 -16.12
C LEU A 12 -6.27 -2.77 -15.02
N LEU A 13 -7.25 -1.90 -15.29
CA LEU A 13 -7.78 -0.97 -14.28
C LEU A 13 -8.43 -1.68 -13.09
N SER A 14 -8.90 -2.93 -13.26
CA SER A 14 -9.48 -3.70 -12.16
C SER A 14 -8.45 -4.18 -11.12
N HIS A 15 -7.17 -4.20 -11.49
CA HIS A 15 -6.06 -4.58 -10.62
C HIS A 15 -5.41 -3.39 -9.90
N ILE A 16 -5.82 -2.17 -10.24
CA ILE A 16 -5.36 -0.96 -9.55
C ILE A 16 -6.04 -0.90 -8.17
N HIS A 17 -5.26 -0.64 -7.12
CA HIS A 17 -5.74 -0.60 -5.74
C HIS A 17 -6.52 0.69 -5.45
N GLU A 18 -6.09 1.80 -6.02
CA GLU A 18 -6.73 3.11 -5.96
C GLU A 18 -8.16 3.07 -6.50
N PRO A 19 -9.11 3.87 -5.98
CA PRO A 19 -10.42 4.03 -6.60
C PRO A 19 -10.31 4.55 -8.05
N VAL A 20 -10.79 3.78 -9.02
CA VAL A 20 -10.78 4.13 -10.45
C VAL A 20 -12.19 4.15 -11.02
N VAL A 21 -12.52 5.23 -11.74
CA VAL A 21 -13.74 5.35 -12.54
C VAL A 21 -13.43 5.85 -13.94
N VAL A 22 -14.05 5.23 -14.94
CA VAL A 22 -13.96 5.60 -16.35
C VAL A 22 -15.33 6.05 -16.83
N PHE A 23 -15.40 7.20 -17.49
CA PHE A 23 -16.62 7.76 -18.03
C PHE A 23 -16.40 8.38 -19.40
N ASN A 24 -17.43 8.42 -20.23
CA ASN A 24 -17.34 8.95 -21.58
C ASN A 24 -17.43 10.48 -21.62
N VAL A 25 -17.31 11.06 -22.81
CA VAL A 25 -17.42 12.52 -23.05
C VAL A 25 -18.76 13.14 -22.61
N LYS A 26 -19.81 12.33 -22.43
CA LYS A 26 -21.12 12.77 -21.93
C LYS A 26 -21.26 12.60 -20.41
N GLY A 27 -20.22 12.13 -19.72
CA GLY A 27 -20.22 11.88 -18.29
C GLY A 27 -20.89 10.57 -17.87
N ALA A 28 -21.28 9.68 -18.80
CA ALA A 28 -21.83 8.38 -18.43
C ALA A 28 -20.70 7.42 -18.03
N ILE A 29 -20.87 6.71 -16.91
CA ILE A 29 -19.87 5.77 -16.39
C ILE A 29 -19.81 4.55 -17.30
N VAL A 30 -18.60 4.25 -17.79
CA VAL A 30 -18.31 3.13 -18.69
C VAL A 30 -17.81 1.93 -17.89
N THR A 31 -16.98 2.14 -16.88
CA THR A 31 -16.47 1.11 -15.97
C THR A 31 -15.90 1.73 -14.69
N CYS A 32 -15.75 0.93 -13.64
CA CYS A 32 -15.02 1.26 -12.43
C CYS A 32 -14.41 -0.01 -11.81
N ASN A 33 -13.43 0.15 -10.92
CA ASN A 33 -12.92 -0.98 -10.12
C ASN A 33 -13.71 -1.15 -8.80
N GLU A 34 -13.42 -2.23 -8.07
CA GLU A 34 -14.05 -2.53 -6.79
C GLU A 34 -13.75 -1.47 -5.74
N SER A 35 -12.52 -0.94 -5.73
CA SER A 35 -12.12 0.13 -4.82
C SER A 35 -13.04 1.35 -4.94
N PHE A 36 -13.36 1.79 -6.16
CA PHE A 36 -14.29 2.90 -6.39
C PHE A 36 -15.72 2.58 -5.97
N ALA A 37 -16.22 1.38 -6.28
CA ALA A 37 -17.55 0.94 -5.86
C ALA A 37 -17.70 0.97 -4.33
N ASN A 38 -16.68 0.49 -3.62
CA ASN A 38 -16.61 0.54 -2.16
C ASN A 38 -16.55 1.97 -1.63
N THR A 39 -15.72 2.83 -2.24
CA THR A 39 -15.59 4.25 -1.85
C THR A 39 -16.89 5.02 -2.02
N VAL A 40 -17.68 4.75 -3.06
CA VAL A 40 -19.01 5.37 -3.27
C VAL A 40 -20.11 4.64 -2.51
N SER A 41 -19.82 3.44 -1.98
CA SER A 41 -20.78 2.56 -1.31
C SER A 41 -21.99 2.18 -2.18
N LEU A 42 -21.74 1.96 -3.48
CA LEU A 42 -22.74 1.53 -4.44
C LEU A 42 -22.25 0.31 -5.23
N PRO A 43 -23.13 -0.66 -5.55
CA PRO A 43 -22.77 -1.78 -6.41
C PRO A 43 -22.32 -1.32 -7.80
N LYS A 44 -21.32 -2.01 -8.35
CA LYS A 44 -20.77 -1.71 -9.69
C LYS A 44 -21.86 -1.67 -10.77
N ASP A 45 -22.78 -2.63 -10.78
CA ASP A 45 -23.87 -2.67 -11.77
C ASP A 45 -24.79 -1.45 -11.70
N THR A 46 -24.93 -0.84 -10.52
CA THR A 46 -25.67 0.41 -10.34
C THR A 46 -24.87 1.58 -10.91
N LEU A 47 -23.57 1.65 -10.60
CA LEU A 47 -22.68 2.71 -11.09
C LEU A 47 -22.58 2.74 -12.63
N LEU A 48 -22.61 1.58 -13.30
CA LEU A 48 -22.60 1.51 -14.77
C LEU A 48 -23.86 2.11 -15.44
N GLN A 49 -24.93 2.33 -14.67
CA GLN A 49 -26.17 2.96 -15.15
C GLN A 49 -26.25 4.45 -14.79
N MET A 50 -25.21 4.98 -14.13
CA MET A 50 -25.17 6.35 -13.61
C MET A 50 -24.24 7.24 -14.44
N THR A 51 -24.38 8.55 -14.22
CA THR A 51 -23.46 9.56 -14.69
C THR A 51 -22.58 10.09 -13.56
N VAL A 52 -21.49 10.76 -13.91
CA VAL A 52 -20.65 11.49 -12.95
C VAL A 52 -21.45 12.53 -12.15
N HIS A 53 -22.54 13.09 -12.72
CA HIS A 53 -23.42 14.00 -12.00
C HIS A 53 -24.28 13.30 -10.96
N ASP A 54 -24.57 12.01 -11.11
CA ASP A 54 -25.34 11.24 -10.14
C ASP A 54 -24.46 10.82 -8.95
N VAL A 55 -23.15 10.67 -9.17
CA VAL A 55 -22.18 10.23 -8.16
C VAL A 55 -21.53 11.40 -7.42
N PHE A 56 -21.14 12.46 -8.13
CA PHE A 56 -20.36 13.56 -7.57
C PHE A 56 -21.18 14.82 -7.35
N ALA A 57 -21.00 15.46 -6.19
CA ALA A 57 -21.74 16.67 -5.79
C ALA A 57 -21.25 17.91 -6.56
N ASN A 58 -19.95 17.96 -6.84
CA ASN A 58 -19.28 19.02 -7.60
C ASN A 58 -18.71 18.49 -8.94
N ALA A 59 -19.53 17.77 -9.71
CA ALA A 59 -19.14 17.21 -11.00
C ALA A 59 -18.63 18.25 -12.03
N THR A 60 -18.86 19.55 -11.81
CA THR A 60 -18.28 20.63 -12.62
C THR A 60 -16.76 20.61 -12.62
N VAL A 61 -16.13 20.17 -11.53
CA VAL A 61 -14.65 20.04 -11.45
C VAL A 61 -14.13 19.02 -12.47
N LEU A 62 -14.88 17.95 -12.73
CA LEU A 62 -14.53 16.99 -13.79
C LEU A 62 -14.70 17.60 -15.17
N LEU A 63 -15.76 18.38 -15.40
CA LEU A 63 -15.99 19.07 -16.68
C LEU A 63 -14.88 20.09 -16.98
N ASP A 64 -14.47 20.86 -15.98
CA ASP A 64 -13.37 21.82 -16.11
C ASP A 64 -12.05 21.10 -16.43
N ALA A 65 -11.77 19.99 -15.74
CA ALA A 65 -10.60 19.16 -16.01
C ALA A 65 -10.64 18.51 -17.41
N MET A 66 -11.80 18.03 -17.86
CA MET A 66 -11.99 17.50 -19.22
C MET A 66 -11.70 18.56 -20.29
N ASN A 67 -12.10 19.81 -20.06
CA ASN A 67 -11.86 20.92 -20.97
C ASN A 67 -10.40 21.42 -20.93
N ALA A 68 -9.78 21.36 -19.75
CA ALA A 68 -8.38 21.71 -19.53
C ALA A 68 -7.41 20.68 -20.13
N GLN A 69 -7.86 19.44 -20.32
CA GLN A 69 -7.09 18.37 -20.93
C GLN A 69 -6.93 18.57 -22.45
N LYS A 70 -6.16 19.60 -22.81
CA LYS A 70 -5.57 19.80 -24.13
C LYS A 70 -4.25 19.04 -24.13
N ASP A 71 -4.04 18.15 -25.10
CA ASP A 71 -2.73 17.53 -25.36
C ASP A 71 -2.29 16.36 -24.46
N ALA A 72 -3.25 15.58 -23.92
CA ALA A 72 -3.01 14.29 -23.27
C ALA A 72 -2.20 14.31 -21.95
N GLU A 73 -1.92 15.49 -21.38
CA GLU A 73 -1.37 15.56 -20.03
C GLU A 73 -2.44 15.21 -18.97
N PRO A 74 -2.09 14.47 -17.92
CA PRO A 74 -2.98 14.22 -16.80
C PRO A 74 -3.30 15.52 -16.04
N VAL A 75 -4.57 15.73 -15.68
CA VAL A 75 -5.02 16.89 -14.92
C VAL A 75 -5.29 16.48 -13.48
N THR A 76 -4.62 17.14 -12.52
CA THR A 76 -4.88 16.91 -11.09
C THR A 76 -6.22 17.53 -10.70
N ILE A 77 -7.03 16.76 -9.99
CA ILE A 77 -8.31 17.17 -9.42
C ILE A 77 -8.21 17.08 -7.90
N ALA A 78 -8.57 18.16 -7.22
CA ALA A 78 -8.67 18.21 -5.78
C ALA A 78 -10.14 18.33 -5.34
N GLN A 79 -10.46 17.74 -4.19
CA GLN A 79 -11.74 17.91 -3.49
C GLN A 79 -12.98 17.51 -4.32
N LEU A 80 -12.89 16.43 -5.09
CA LEU A 80 -14.04 15.85 -5.77
C LEU A 80 -14.95 15.17 -4.73
N LYS A 81 -16.15 15.71 -4.50
CA LYS A 81 -17.08 15.29 -3.46
C LYS A 81 -18.04 14.22 -3.96
N ILE A 82 -18.16 13.13 -3.22
CA ILE A 82 -19.16 12.08 -3.47
C ILE A 82 -20.49 12.49 -2.80
N LYS A 83 -21.60 12.42 -3.53
CA LYS A 83 -22.92 12.84 -3.04
C LYS A 83 -23.41 12.05 -1.82
N ASN A 84 -23.10 10.76 -1.77
CA ASN A 84 -23.76 9.83 -0.87
C ASN A 84 -23.12 9.69 0.51
N ASN A 85 -21.86 10.11 0.67
CA ASN A 85 -21.11 9.86 1.91
C ASN A 85 -20.14 10.99 2.29
N ASP A 86 -20.25 12.16 1.64
CA ASP A 86 -19.46 13.36 1.91
C ASP A 86 -17.93 13.14 1.85
N VAL A 87 -17.50 12.06 1.19
CA VAL A 87 -16.08 11.76 0.98
C VAL A 87 -15.53 12.69 -0.11
N GLU A 88 -14.39 13.29 0.19
CA GLU A 88 -13.59 14.08 -0.74
C GLU A 88 -12.45 13.24 -1.31
N LEU A 89 -12.40 13.17 -2.64
CA LEU A 89 -11.36 12.50 -3.41
C LEU A 89 -10.42 13.53 -4.05
N ASN A 90 -9.13 13.29 -3.91
CA ASN A 90 -8.10 13.91 -4.74
C ASN A 90 -7.64 12.87 -5.74
N GLY A 91 -7.18 13.28 -6.92
CA GLY A 91 -6.77 12.32 -7.92
C GLY A 91 -6.32 12.96 -9.21
N THR A 92 -6.14 12.11 -10.21
CA THR A 92 -5.69 12.54 -11.53
C THR A 92 -6.68 12.07 -12.57
N LEU A 93 -7.05 12.97 -13.47
CA LEU A 93 -7.86 12.69 -14.64
C LEU A 93 -6.95 12.52 -15.85
N THR A 94 -7.06 11.38 -16.53
CA THR A 94 -6.35 11.10 -17.78
C THR A 94 -7.33 10.67 -18.87
N ARG A 95 -6.94 10.83 -20.13
CA ARG A 95 -7.75 10.44 -21.28
C ARG A 95 -7.30 9.07 -21.75
N ILE A 96 -8.24 8.13 -21.83
CA ILE A 96 -8.00 6.78 -22.33
C ILE A 96 -8.93 6.57 -23.52
N GLU A 97 -8.35 6.54 -24.73
CA GLU A 97 -9.10 6.44 -25.99
C GLU A 97 -10.17 7.55 -26.11
N ASN A 98 -11.45 7.16 -26.12
CA ASN A 98 -12.62 8.04 -26.22
C ASN A 98 -13.31 8.29 -24.86
N ALA A 99 -12.64 7.97 -23.76
CA ALA A 99 -13.13 8.13 -22.40
C ALA A 99 -12.12 8.87 -21.52
N PHE A 100 -12.58 9.28 -20.36
CA PHE A 100 -11.77 9.84 -19.28
C PHE A 100 -11.70 8.85 -18.15
N CYS A 101 -10.54 8.75 -17.52
CA CYS A 101 -10.25 7.89 -16.38
C CYS A 101 -9.81 8.77 -15.23
N PHE A 102 -10.57 8.73 -14.14
CA PHE A 102 -10.20 9.36 -12.89
C PHE A 102 -9.65 8.29 -11.94
N ILE A 103 -8.44 8.51 -11.46
CA ILE A 103 -7.78 7.66 -10.46
C ILE A 103 -7.65 8.50 -9.20
N ALA A 104 -8.36 8.12 -8.14
CA ALA A 104 -8.27 8.79 -6.86
C ALA A 104 -6.94 8.42 -6.19
N GLN A 105 -6.18 9.41 -5.76
CA GLN A 105 -5.07 9.20 -4.85
C GLN A 105 -5.61 8.71 -3.51
N GLN A 106 -5.02 7.64 -2.98
CA GLN A 106 -5.31 7.26 -1.61
C GLN A 106 -4.83 8.38 -0.68
N LYS A 107 -5.64 8.67 0.35
CA LYS A 107 -5.12 9.44 1.48
C LYS A 107 -4.01 8.58 2.11
N GLU A 108 -2.83 9.16 2.28
CA GLU A 108 -1.69 8.60 3.04
C GLU A 108 -2.16 7.89 4.32
N ASP A 109 -3.23 8.40 4.93
CA ASP A 109 -3.92 7.87 6.11
C ASP A 109 -4.33 6.40 6.03
N ASP A 110 -4.73 5.85 4.87
CA ASP A 110 -5.17 4.46 4.81
C ASP A 110 -3.98 3.49 4.87
N ILE A 111 -2.87 3.81 4.22
CA ILE A 111 -1.61 3.05 4.36
C ILE A 111 -1.13 3.14 5.82
N GLN A 112 -1.18 4.33 6.42
CA GLN A 112 -0.82 4.51 7.83
C GLN A 112 -1.73 3.72 8.78
N LYS A 113 -3.04 3.65 8.51
CA LYS A 113 -3.97 2.81 9.31
C LYS A 113 -3.64 1.32 9.19
N HIS A 114 -3.32 0.82 8.00
CA HIS A 114 -2.96 -0.58 7.80
C HIS A 114 -1.64 -0.91 8.52
N ILE A 115 -0.64 -0.03 8.42
CA ILE A 115 0.63 -0.16 9.15
C ILE A 115 0.39 -0.14 10.66
N ALA A 116 -0.44 0.78 11.17
CA ALA A 116 -0.76 0.88 12.58
C ALA A 116 -1.50 -0.36 13.11
N LEU A 117 -2.42 -0.93 12.32
CA LEU A 117 -3.10 -2.18 12.64
C LEU A 117 -2.11 -3.34 12.71
N LEU A 118 -1.27 -3.49 11.69
CA LEU A 118 -0.23 -4.52 11.66
C LEU A 118 0.71 -4.39 12.87
N GLN A 119 1.16 -3.18 13.20
CA GLN A 119 2.01 -2.92 14.35
C GLN A 119 1.32 -3.32 15.67
N THR A 120 0.02 -3.05 15.79
CA THR A 120 -0.79 -3.45 16.95
C THR A 120 -0.85 -4.97 17.09
N ILE A 121 -1.07 -5.68 15.98
CA ILE A 121 -1.10 -7.15 15.96
C ILE A 121 0.27 -7.72 16.36
N LEU A 122 1.36 -7.22 15.76
CA LEU A 122 2.72 -7.67 16.08
C LEU A 122 3.06 -7.44 17.56
N ASN A 123 2.67 -6.30 18.13
CA ASN A 123 2.90 -5.94 19.53
C ASN A 123 2.09 -6.80 20.53
N ALA A 124 1.00 -7.43 20.08
CA ALA A 124 0.22 -8.34 20.92
C ALA A 124 0.89 -9.72 21.07
N ILE A 125 1.86 -10.05 20.22
CA ILE A 125 2.56 -11.35 20.24
C ILE A 125 3.76 -11.26 21.20
N PRO A 126 3.81 -12.09 22.27
CA PRO A 126 4.91 -12.10 23.24
C PRO A 126 6.11 -12.90 22.70
N ARG A 127 6.57 -12.57 21.49
CA ARG A 127 7.76 -13.14 20.84
C ARG A 127 8.50 -12.02 20.15
N MET A 128 9.83 -12.08 20.11
CA MET A 128 10.63 -11.11 19.35
C MET A 128 10.38 -11.28 17.86
N ILE A 129 9.81 -10.26 17.21
CA ILE A 129 9.50 -10.27 15.77
C ILE A 129 10.14 -9.05 15.12
N VAL A 130 10.87 -9.31 14.04
CA VAL A 130 11.39 -8.30 13.12
C VAL A 130 10.95 -8.67 11.70
N VAL A 131 10.51 -7.67 10.93
CA VAL A 131 10.11 -7.79 9.54
C VAL A 131 11.13 -7.08 8.68
N LEU A 132 11.67 -7.80 7.71
CA LEU A 132 12.70 -7.32 6.80
C LEU A 132 12.15 -7.16 5.39
N ASP A 133 12.68 -6.21 4.62
CA ASP A 133 12.47 -6.13 3.17
C ASP A 133 13.41 -7.12 2.43
N GLU A 134 13.28 -7.15 1.10
CA GLU A 134 14.11 -8.01 0.24
C GLU A 134 15.62 -7.67 0.30
N ALA A 135 15.96 -6.45 0.70
CA ALA A 135 17.34 -6.01 0.91
C ALA A 135 17.84 -6.27 2.34
N GLY A 136 17.02 -6.85 3.21
CA GLY A 136 17.35 -7.14 4.60
C GLY A 136 17.25 -5.94 5.54
N ASN A 137 16.62 -4.84 5.13
CA ASN A 137 16.40 -3.68 5.98
C ASN A 137 15.19 -3.89 6.89
N ILE A 138 15.27 -3.36 8.10
CA ILE A 138 14.18 -3.46 9.07
C ILE A 138 13.04 -2.53 8.66
N VAL A 139 11.89 -3.14 8.34
CA VAL A 139 10.66 -2.44 7.92
C VAL A 139 9.66 -2.33 9.05
N MET A 140 9.63 -3.31 9.96
CA MET A 140 8.84 -3.34 11.19
C MET A 140 9.52 -4.18 12.27
N ALA A 141 9.26 -3.87 13.53
CA ALA A 141 9.65 -4.68 14.67
C ALA A 141 8.61 -4.52 15.78
N ASN A 142 8.38 -5.57 16.56
CA ASN A 142 7.45 -5.50 17.67
C ASN A 142 8.14 -5.07 18.97
N ARG A 143 7.35 -4.65 19.96
CA ARG A 143 7.85 -4.13 21.24
C ARG A 143 8.81 -5.10 21.96
N GLU A 144 8.62 -6.40 21.81
CA GLU A 144 9.46 -7.41 22.46
C GLU A 144 10.88 -7.40 21.88
N TRP A 145 10.99 -7.24 20.55
CA TRP A 145 12.29 -7.06 19.89
C TRP A 145 12.96 -5.74 20.31
N ILE A 146 12.20 -4.64 20.39
CA ILE A 146 12.72 -3.34 20.84
C ILE A 146 13.26 -3.42 22.27
N ALA A 147 12.51 -4.07 23.16
CA ALA A 147 12.91 -4.26 24.56
C ALA A 147 14.17 -5.11 24.66
N PHE A 148 14.27 -6.18 23.87
CA PHE A 148 15.47 -7.00 23.77
C PHE A 148 16.69 -6.17 23.34
N ILE A 149 16.58 -5.44 22.23
CA ILE A 149 17.69 -4.61 21.74
C ILE A 149 18.08 -3.55 22.77
N SER A 150 17.11 -2.84 23.34
CA SER A 150 17.36 -1.82 24.38
C SER A 150 18.15 -2.38 25.57
N ASN A 151 17.86 -3.63 25.96
CA ASN A 151 18.60 -4.32 27.00
C ASN A 151 20.03 -4.67 26.56
N VAL A 152 20.21 -5.20 25.35
CA VAL A 152 21.54 -5.55 24.83
C VAL A 152 22.43 -4.31 24.72
N VAL A 153 21.89 -3.20 24.21
CA VAL A 153 22.65 -1.96 24.03
C VAL A 153 22.74 -1.09 25.29
N GLN A 154 22.10 -1.52 26.38
CA GLN A 154 22.05 -0.79 27.66
C GLN A 154 21.62 0.69 27.50
N LYS A 155 20.73 0.96 26.54
CA LYS A 155 20.15 2.28 26.28
C LYS A 155 18.72 2.15 25.75
N PRO A 156 17.83 3.11 26.03
CA PRO A 156 16.53 3.14 25.38
C PRO A 156 16.72 3.27 23.87
N VAL A 157 16.06 2.40 23.11
CA VAL A 157 16.05 2.42 21.64
C VAL A 157 14.61 2.63 21.20
N ASP A 158 14.39 3.62 20.34
CA ASP A 158 13.10 3.84 19.69
C ASP A 158 13.09 3.20 18.29
N TYR A 159 11.90 3.01 17.75
CA TYR A 159 11.66 2.44 16.44
C TYR A 159 12.44 3.13 15.32
N ASP A 160 12.50 4.46 15.36
CA ASP A 160 13.17 5.24 14.33
C ASP A 160 14.71 5.11 14.37
N ASP A 161 15.30 4.60 15.45
CA ASP A 161 16.75 4.44 15.58
C ASP A 161 17.33 3.32 14.70
N TYR A 162 16.48 2.40 14.24
CA TYR A 162 16.89 1.23 13.44
C TYR A 162 16.00 0.99 12.21
N LYS A 163 14.93 1.76 12.04
CA LYS A 163 14.12 1.75 10.82
C LYS A 163 15.02 1.98 9.60
N GLN A 164 14.86 1.15 8.56
CA GLN A 164 15.69 1.16 7.34
C GLN A 164 17.18 0.84 7.53
N LYS A 165 17.63 0.45 8.73
CA LYS A 165 18.96 -0.15 8.89
C LYS A 165 18.93 -1.59 8.39
N ASN A 166 20.02 -2.00 7.76
CA ASN A 166 20.22 -3.40 7.42
C ASN A 166 20.36 -4.22 8.71
N PHE A 167 19.51 -5.25 8.86
CA PHE A 167 19.44 -6.06 10.07
C PHE A 167 20.77 -6.75 10.39
N PHE A 168 21.46 -7.26 9.38
CA PHE A 168 22.72 -8.00 9.56
C PHE A 168 23.84 -7.07 10.04
N MET A 169 24.00 -5.91 9.40
CA MET A 169 24.98 -4.91 9.84
C MET A 169 24.67 -4.42 11.26
N PHE A 170 23.39 -4.19 11.56
CA PHE A 170 22.96 -3.80 12.89
C PHE A 170 23.32 -4.86 13.95
N CYS A 171 23.08 -6.14 13.67
CA CYS A 171 23.44 -7.21 14.59
C CYS A 171 24.95 -7.40 14.76
N GLU A 172 25.76 -7.13 13.72
CA GLU A 172 27.22 -7.09 13.81
C GLU A 172 27.70 -5.94 14.70
N GLU A 173 27.19 -4.72 14.50
CA GLU A 173 27.52 -3.55 15.31
C GLU A 173 27.25 -3.80 16.80
N LEU A 174 26.14 -4.48 17.10
CA LEU A 174 25.74 -4.77 18.47
C LEU A 174 26.42 -6.01 19.05
N GLN A 175 27.22 -6.75 18.28
CA GLN A 175 27.83 -8.03 18.67
C GLN A 175 26.81 -9.00 19.28
N CYS A 176 25.55 -8.93 18.83
CA CYS A 176 24.44 -9.71 19.39
C CYS A 176 24.53 -11.20 19.04
N PHE A 177 25.19 -11.51 17.93
CA PHE A 177 25.29 -12.86 17.37
C PHE A 177 26.75 -13.24 17.20
N ASP A 178 27.06 -14.49 17.52
CA ASP A 178 28.34 -15.05 17.09
C ASP A 178 28.36 -15.23 15.56
N GLN A 179 29.57 -15.36 14.99
CA GLN A 179 29.75 -15.50 13.54
C GLN A 179 29.00 -16.71 12.95
N THR A 180 28.80 -17.76 13.74
CA THR A 180 28.12 -18.99 13.30
C THR A 180 26.64 -18.73 13.11
N LEU A 181 25.99 -18.08 14.07
CA LEU A 181 24.60 -17.67 14.00
C LEU A 181 24.38 -16.65 12.89
N HIS A 182 25.29 -15.68 12.73
CA HIS A 182 25.21 -14.70 11.65
C HIS A 182 25.18 -15.37 10.27
N ASN A 183 26.14 -16.26 10.00
CA ASN A 183 26.22 -16.97 8.72
C ASN A 183 24.98 -17.84 8.49
N LEU A 184 24.52 -18.55 9.52
CA LEU A 184 23.37 -19.44 9.42
C LEU A 184 22.06 -18.68 9.15
N LEU A 185 21.89 -17.51 9.78
CA LEU A 185 20.73 -16.64 9.58
C LEU A 185 20.76 -16.01 8.18
N HIS A 186 21.92 -15.56 7.71
CA HIS A 186 22.10 -15.02 6.36
C HIS A 186 21.79 -16.08 5.28
N GLU A 187 22.38 -17.27 5.37
CA GLU A 187 22.09 -18.38 4.45
C GLU A 187 20.61 -18.76 4.44
N SER A 188 19.97 -18.72 5.62
CA SER A 188 18.54 -18.99 5.75
C SER A 188 17.71 -17.94 5.01
N VAL A 189 17.96 -16.66 5.26
CA VAL A 189 17.25 -15.58 4.55
C VAL A 189 17.43 -15.69 3.04
N VAL A 190 18.64 -15.97 2.55
CA VAL A 190 18.91 -16.17 1.11
C VAL A 190 18.11 -17.33 0.52
N LYS A 191 17.96 -18.44 1.25
CA LYS A 191 17.11 -19.57 0.81
C LYS A 191 15.63 -19.17 0.70
N VAL A 192 15.14 -18.33 1.60
CA VAL A 192 13.76 -17.81 1.53
C VAL A 192 13.60 -16.89 0.32
N LEU A 193 14.51 -15.93 0.13
CA LEU A 193 14.47 -14.98 -1.00
C LEU A 193 14.56 -15.69 -2.36
N ASN A 194 15.32 -16.76 -2.46
CA ASN A 194 15.44 -17.57 -3.68
C ASN A 194 14.29 -18.57 -3.88
N ASN A 195 13.20 -18.48 -3.10
CA ASN A 195 12.07 -19.42 -3.10
C ASN A 195 12.47 -20.89 -2.86
N GLN A 196 13.59 -21.14 -2.20
CA GLN A 196 14.06 -22.49 -1.87
C GLN A 196 13.42 -23.01 -0.58
N SER A 197 12.90 -22.13 0.29
CA SER A 197 12.10 -22.49 1.46
C SER A 197 11.10 -21.39 1.82
N GLN A 198 9.90 -21.75 2.29
CA GLN A 198 8.89 -20.79 2.77
C GLN A 198 8.98 -20.51 4.27
N THR A 199 9.64 -21.38 5.03
CA THR A 199 9.82 -21.23 6.48
C THR A 199 11.13 -21.89 6.85
N ILE A 200 11.94 -21.20 7.65
CA ILE A 200 13.18 -21.75 8.18
C ILE A 200 13.15 -21.59 9.69
N SER A 201 13.48 -22.67 10.38
CA SER A 201 13.61 -22.71 11.83
C SER A 201 14.96 -23.33 12.14
N PHE A 202 15.72 -22.67 13.00
CA PHE A 202 16.97 -23.18 13.53
C PHE A 202 17.02 -22.88 15.02
N GLU A 203 17.69 -23.74 15.76
CA GLU A 203 17.86 -23.63 17.21
C GLU A 203 19.33 -23.35 17.47
N HIS A 204 19.63 -22.20 18.09
CA HIS A 204 21.00 -21.81 18.44
C HIS A 204 21.03 -21.29 19.87
N THR A 205 21.97 -21.80 20.66
CA THR A 205 22.15 -21.34 22.04
C THR A 205 23.10 -20.15 22.05
N LEU A 206 22.57 -18.97 22.34
CA LEU A 206 23.38 -17.79 22.62
C LEU A 206 24.07 -17.99 23.98
N ARG A 207 25.41 -18.05 23.98
CA ARG A 207 26.20 -17.95 25.21
C ARG A 207 26.49 -16.48 25.45
N VAL A 208 25.72 -15.86 26.32
CA VAL A 208 26.06 -14.53 26.85
C VAL A 208 27.22 -14.75 27.80
N GLY A 209 28.39 -14.15 27.52
CA GLY A 209 29.55 -14.24 28.39
C GLY A 209 29.28 -13.59 29.75
N ASP A 210 29.87 -14.17 30.81
CA ASP A 210 29.85 -13.66 32.19
C ASP A 210 30.42 -12.22 32.30
#